data_AF-A0ABD0U8G6-F1
#
_entry.id   AF-A0ABD0U8G6-F1
#
_cell.length_a   1.000
_cell.length_b   1.000
_cell.length_c   1.000
_cell.angle_alpha   90.00
_cell.angle_beta   90.00
_cell.angle_gamma   90.00
#
_symmetry.space_group_name_H-M   'P 1'
#
loop_
_entity.id
_entity.type
_entity.pdbx_description
1 polymer ?
#
loop_
_entity_poly.entity_id
_entity_poly.type
_entity_poly.pdbx_seq_one_letter_code
_entity_poly.pdbx_strand_id
1 'polypeptide(L)'
;MWTMAKSILEWARGGRVFSYKRVTISICLFNLLAAIYVIRSISVFSSHPGDIWHTTDQAKRVEESAVVRRALGPVELFRLAEKLRANTLGKRRELELAQSVKMKLADEILQRLRVLGDGANLTEQRETLGLWHAEKLKALKQILPISEEGSSMAAEEAKMLASALESDWVKLLKDIGLWIPSIVKNYEINDRPENATKYEEDTVPGPPLPPECHAEPHTDYDGAAVRWGLTHHKSTAADCCRACIDQANDAKLGQKKCNIWVYCPSEFGCYSPDIYEHRYQECWLKQAKKPRLNFKDKYSETYRDSHPTAPVAVPWISGVISS
;
A
#
# COMPACT_ATOMS: atom_id res chain seq x y z
N MET A 1 -12.33 -51.27 -67.34
CA MET A 1 -12.80 -49.90 -67.07
C MET A 1 -13.58 -49.94 -65.75
N TRP A 2 -13.00 -49.34 -64.71
CA TRP A 2 -13.64 -48.92 -63.45
C TRP A 2 -14.19 -50.00 -62.49
N THR A 3 -13.26 -50.64 -61.78
CA THR A 3 -13.43 -51.06 -60.38
C THR A 3 -13.31 -49.84 -59.47
N MET A 4 -14.38 -49.48 -58.73
CA MET A 4 -14.35 -48.80 -57.41
C MET A 4 -15.80 -48.50 -56.94
N ALA A 5 -16.62 -49.55 -56.85
CA ALA A 5 -17.95 -49.51 -56.21
C ALA A 5 -18.02 -50.46 -55.00
N LYS A 6 -16.88 -50.68 -54.31
CA LYS A 6 -16.75 -51.75 -53.31
C LYS A 6 -15.92 -51.37 -52.08
N SER A 7 -16.00 -50.11 -51.64
CA SER A 7 -15.26 -49.64 -50.44
C SER A 7 -16.11 -48.78 -49.48
N ILE A 8 -17.43 -48.98 -49.43
CA ILE A 8 -18.30 -48.27 -48.48
C ILE A 8 -19.02 -49.23 -47.50
N LEU A 9 -18.96 -50.55 -47.69
CA LEU A 9 -19.83 -51.47 -46.95
C LEU A 9 -19.12 -52.43 -45.97
N GLU A 10 -17.80 -52.44 -45.90
CA GLU A 10 -17.08 -53.43 -45.09
C GLU A 10 -15.90 -52.76 -44.38
N TRP A 11 -16.16 -51.88 -43.42
CA TRP A 11 -15.27 -51.67 -42.27
C TRP A 11 -16.13 -51.40 -41.02
N ALA A 12 -16.09 -52.38 -40.12
CA ALA A 12 -16.48 -52.30 -38.70
C ALA A 12 -17.98 -52.42 -38.35
N ARG A 13 -18.57 -53.58 -38.68
CA ARG A 13 -19.37 -54.31 -37.68
C ARG A 13 -18.42 -54.79 -36.57
N GLY A 14 -18.23 -53.97 -35.54
CA GLY A 14 -17.41 -54.27 -34.36
C GLY A 14 -18.17 -53.93 -33.10
N GLY A 15 -18.47 -54.94 -32.29
CA GLY A 15 -19.41 -54.88 -31.18
C GLY A 15 -19.16 -53.82 -30.10
N ARG A 16 -20.30 -53.35 -29.58
CA ARG A 16 -20.64 -53.33 -28.15
C ARG A 16 -19.96 -52.29 -27.24
N VAL A 17 -20.85 -51.55 -26.56
CA VAL A 17 -20.69 -50.81 -25.30
C VAL A 17 -20.11 -49.40 -25.43
N PHE A 18 -20.96 -48.42 -25.77
CA PHE A 18 -20.82 -47.08 -25.18
C PHE A 18 -20.95 -47.24 -23.67
N SER A 19 -19.82 -47.48 -23.01
CA SER A 19 -19.77 -47.52 -21.55
C SER A 19 -20.18 -46.14 -21.06
N TYR A 20 -21.25 -46.07 -20.27
CA TYR A 20 -21.75 -44.84 -19.65
C TYR A 20 -20.59 -43.99 -19.10
N LYS A 21 -19.57 -44.65 -18.52
CA LYS A 21 -18.32 -44.03 -18.06
C LYS A 21 -17.61 -43.17 -19.11
N ARG A 22 -17.50 -43.63 -20.37
CA ARG A 22 -16.85 -42.85 -21.45
C ARG A 22 -17.68 -41.63 -21.85
N VAL A 23 -19.00 -41.78 -21.89
CA VAL A 23 -19.93 -40.67 -22.19
C VAL A 23 -19.91 -39.64 -21.06
N THR A 24 -19.93 -40.08 -19.79
CA THR A 24 -19.82 -39.20 -18.63
C THR A 24 -18.48 -38.47 -18.61
N ILE A 25 -17.36 -39.16 -18.92
CA ILE A 25 -16.04 -38.51 -19.01
C ILE A 25 -16.05 -37.43 -20.10
N SER A 26 -16.62 -37.69 -21.28
CA SER A 26 -16.72 -36.68 -22.34
C SER A 26 -17.57 -35.47 -21.94
N ILE A 27 -18.70 -35.68 -21.26
CA ILE A 27 -19.55 -34.58 -20.74
C ILE A 27 -18.80 -33.79 -19.66
N CYS A 28 -18.10 -34.46 -18.74
CA CYS A 28 -17.28 -33.80 -17.73
C CYS A 28 -16.15 -32.98 -18.35
N LEU A 29 -15.50 -33.49 -19.40
CA LEU A 29 -14.44 -32.76 -20.11
C LEU A 29 -14.98 -31.49 -20.79
N PHE A 30 -16.16 -31.59 -21.42
CA PHE A 30 -16.82 -30.45 -22.04
C PHE A 30 -17.22 -29.40 -21.00
N ASN A 31 -17.79 -29.81 -19.87
CA ASN A 31 -18.14 -28.90 -18.78
C ASN A 31 -16.91 -28.25 -18.14
N LEU A 32 -15.79 -28.97 -18.03
CA LEU A 32 -14.52 -28.42 -17.57
C LEU A 32 -13.99 -27.34 -18.53
N LEU A 33 -14.04 -27.60 -19.84
CA LEU A 33 -13.63 -26.62 -20.86
C LEU A 33 -14.53 -25.39 -20.87
N ALA A 34 -15.85 -25.57 -20.72
CA ALA A 34 -16.80 -24.47 -20.59
C ALA A 34 -16.53 -23.65 -19.31
N ALA A 35 -16.26 -24.30 -18.18
CA ALA A 35 -15.89 -23.62 -16.94
C ALA A 35 -14.58 -22.84 -17.08
N ILE A 36 -13.55 -23.40 -17.72
CA ILE A 36 -12.29 -22.70 -18.00
C ILE A 36 -12.52 -21.51 -18.94
N TYR A 37 -13.42 -21.64 -19.93
CA TYR A 37 -13.77 -20.55 -20.84
C TYR A 37 -14.48 -19.41 -20.11
N VAL A 38 -15.43 -19.72 -19.23
CA VAL A 38 -16.12 -18.74 -18.37
C VAL A 38 -15.17 -18.12 -17.35
N ILE A 39 -14.27 -18.90 -16.75
CA ILE A 39 -13.24 -18.37 -15.85
C ILE A 39 -12.29 -17.46 -16.62
N ARG A 40 -11.88 -17.82 -17.84
CA ARG A 40 -11.06 -16.94 -18.70
C ARG A 40 -11.81 -15.68 -19.10
N SER A 41 -13.10 -15.76 -19.45
CA SER A 41 -13.87 -14.55 -19.76
C SER A 41 -13.99 -13.66 -18.52
N ILE A 42 -14.23 -14.22 -17.33
CA ILE A 42 -14.22 -13.48 -16.06
C ILE A 42 -12.81 -12.93 -15.74
N SER A 43 -11.73 -13.66 -16.03
CA SER A 43 -10.35 -13.21 -15.87
C SER A 43 -9.97 -12.09 -16.85
N VAL A 44 -10.60 -12.09 -18.03
CA VAL A 44 -10.53 -11.02 -19.04
C VAL A 44 -11.45 -9.84 -18.65
N PHE A 45 -12.51 -10.06 -17.87
CA PHE A 45 -13.31 -8.98 -17.28
C PHE A 45 -12.68 -8.38 -16.00
N SER A 46 -11.89 -9.14 -15.24
CA SER A 46 -11.04 -8.62 -14.15
C SER A 46 -9.72 -8.02 -14.64
N SER A 47 -9.36 -8.29 -15.89
CA SER A 47 -8.33 -7.54 -16.60
C SER A 47 -9.02 -6.66 -17.62
N HIS A 48 -9.75 -5.64 -17.15
CA HIS A 48 -9.92 -4.47 -18.01
C HIS A 48 -8.49 -4.05 -18.40
N PRO A 49 -8.11 -4.06 -19.70
CA PRO A 49 -7.17 -3.08 -20.14
C PRO A 49 -7.97 -1.78 -20.08
N GLY A 50 -8.10 -1.23 -18.86
CA GLY A 50 -8.11 0.21 -18.78
C GLY A 50 -6.84 0.57 -19.51
N ASP A 51 -6.98 1.27 -20.64
CA ASP A 51 -5.90 2.03 -21.22
C ASP A 51 -5.40 2.95 -20.09
N ILE A 52 -4.51 2.42 -19.27
CA ILE A 52 -3.66 3.21 -18.40
C ILE A 52 -2.76 3.88 -19.40
N TRP A 53 -3.25 5.01 -19.91
CA TRP A 53 -2.41 6.00 -20.52
C TRP A 53 -1.55 6.56 -19.39
N HIS A 54 -0.59 5.75 -18.93
CA HIS A 54 0.62 6.26 -18.33
C HIS A 54 1.22 7.09 -19.46
N THR A 55 0.89 8.37 -19.45
CA THR A 55 1.61 9.38 -20.19
C THR A 55 3.07 9.07 -19.95
N THR A 56 3.86 8.95 -21.02
CA THR A 56 5.33 8.79 -20.95
C THR A 56 5.96 9.77 -19.95
N ASP A 57 5.28 10.89 -19.74
CA ASP A 57 5.48 11.92 -18.73
C ASP A 57 5.43 11.44 -17.26
N GLN A 58 4.51 10.55 -16.86
CA GLN A 58 4.48 9.99 -15.50
C GLN A 58 5.66 9.02 -15.24
N ALA A 59 5.98 8.15 -16.20
CA ALA A 59 7.13 7.25 -16.09
C ALA A 59 8.45 8.06 -16.01
N LYS A 60 8.55 9.11 -16.82
CA LYS A 60 9.66 10.06 -16.79
C LYS A 60 9.76 10.79 -15.44
N ARG A 61 8.65 11.28 -14.88
CA ARG A 61 8.62 11.90 -13.54
C ARG A 61 9.04 10.92 -12.43
N VAL A 62 8.61 9.66 -12.50
CA VAL A 62 9.02 8.63 -11.55
C VAL A 62 10.53 8.39 -11.63
N GLU A 63 11.09 8.31 -12.84
CA GLU A 63 12.54 8.14 -13.05
C GLU A 63 13.34 9.38 -12.60
N GLU A 64 12.90 10.59 -12.94
CA GLU A 64 13.50 11.84 -12.50
C GLU A 64 13.47 11.97 -10.97
N SER A 65 12.35 11.65 -10.32
CA SER A 65 12.25 11.66 -8.86
C SER A 65 13.14 10.59 -8.21
N ALA A 66 13.40 9.46 -8.88
CA ALA A 66 14.31 8.43 -8.41
C ALA A 66 15.77 8.86 -8.54
N VAL A 67 16.12 9.60 -9.60
CA VAL A 67 17.45 10.23 -9.77
C VAL A 67 17.69 11.29 -8.71
N VAL A 68 16.71 12.17 -8.44
CA VAL A 68 16.80 13.19 -7.38
C VAL A 68 16.92 12.53 -6.00
N ARG A 69 16.12 11.50 -5.69
CA ARG A 69 16.25 10.74 -4.44
C ARG A 69 17.61 10.05 -4.29
N ARG A 70 18.18 9.55 -5.39
CA ARG A 70 19.55 9.02 -5.40
C ARG A 70 20.61 10.11 -5.22
N ALA A 71 20.38 11.32 -5.71
CA ALA A 71 21.29 12.45 -5.53
C ALA A 71 21.22 13.04 -4.10
N LEU A 72 20.06 12.97 -3.45
CA LEU A 72 19.82 13.48 -2.09
C LEU A 72 20.05 12.45 -0.99
N GLY A 73 19.98 11.15 -1.29
CA GLY A 73 20.32 10.10 -0.34
C GLY A 73 21.83 10.09 -0.04
N PRO A 74 22.26 9.69 1.16
CA PRO A 74 23.69 9.55 1.48
C PRO A 74 24.25 8.29 0.79
N VAL A 75 24.38 8.34 -0.54
CA VAL A 75 24.90 7.26 -1.40
C VAL A 75 26.27 6.81 -0.92
N GLU A 76 27.07 7.74 -0.44
CA GLU A 76 28.40 7.48 0.07
C GLU A 76 28.35 6.64 1.36
N LEU A 77 27.38 6.90 2.25
CA LEU A 77 27.15 6.11 3.47
C LEU A 77 26.66 4.69 3.14
N PHE A 78 25.73 4.57 2.18
CA PHE A 78 25.23 3.26 1.74
C PHE A 78 26.36 2.44 1.08
N ARG A 79 27.18 3.08 0.24
CA ARG A 79 28.35 2.46 -0.40
C ARG A 79 29.41 2.06 0.61
N LEU A 80 29.63 2.86 1.66
CA LEU A 80 30.53 2.52 2.77
C LEU A 80 29.99 1.33 3.57
N ALA A 81 28.69 1.32 3.86
CA ALA A 81 28.03 0.22 4.56
C ALA A 81 28.10 -1.09 3.74
N GLU A 82 27.93 -1.01 2.42
CA GLU A 82 28.03 -2.15 1.52
C GLU A 82 29.47 -2.67 1.41
N LYS A 83 30.46 -1.78 1.35
CA LYS A 83 31.88 -2.13 1.36
C LYS A 83 32.32 -2.74 2.70
N LEU A 84 31.81 -2.22 3.81
CA LEU A 84 32.00 -2.82 5.15
C LEU A 84 31.36 -4.22 5.21
N ARG A 85 30.15 -4.39 4.68
CA ARG A 85 29.49 -5.71 4.57
C ARG A 85 30.29 -6.70 3.71
N ALA A 86 30.80 -6.28 2.55
CA ALA A 86 31.60 -7.15 1.70
C ALA A 86 32.92 -7.58 2.35
N ASN A 87 33.60 -6.63 3.02
CA ASN A 87 34.86 -6.90 3.74
C ASN A 87 34.67 -7.81 4.97
N THR A 88 33.51 -7.73 5.61
CA THR A 88 33.14 -8.61 6.74
C THR A 88 32.70 -9.99 6.27
N LEU A 89 31.99 -10.09 5.14
CA LEU A 89 31.58 -11.36 4.54
C LEU A 89 32.79 -12.20 4.07
N GLY A 90 33.81 -11.56 3.50
CA GLY A 90 35.02 -12.24 3.02
C GLY A 90 35.89 -12.88 4.11
N LYS A 91 35.68 -12.52 5.39
CA LYS A 91 36.39 -13.10 6.55
C LYS A 91 35.56 -14.13 7.32
N ARG A 92 34.30 -14.36 6.89
CA ARG A 92 33.29 -15.12 7.61
C ARG A 92 33.29 -16.58 7.16
N ARG A 93 34.22 -17.39 7.68
CA ARG A 93 33.93 -18.82 7.80
C ARG A 93 32.80 -18.94 8.81
N GLU A 94 31.61 -19.35 8.36
CA GLU A 94 30.50 -19.69 9.26
C GLU A 94 30.95 -20.84 10.16
N LEU A 95 31.39 -20.52 11.37
CA LEU A 95 31.43 -21.48 12.47
C LEU A 95 30.13 -21.31 13.25
N GLU A 96 29.17 -22.18 12.94
CA GLU A 96 27.91 -22.22 13.66
C GLU A 96 28.14 -22.66 15.11
N LEU A 97 27.74 -21.81 16.06
CA LEU A 97 27.76 -22.15 17.47
C LEU A 97 26.82 -23.34 17.72
N ALA A 98 27.27 -24.31 18.53
CA ALA A 98 26.46 -25.49 18.85
C ALA A 98 25.09 -25.10 19.45
N GLN A 99 24.03 -25.80 19.04
CA GLN A 99 22.65 -25.50 19.45
C GLN A 99 22.47 -25.54 20.97
N SER A 100 23.21 -26.41 21.66
CA SER A 100 23.21 -26.50 23.14
C SER A 100 23.68 -25.21 23.81
N VAL A 101 24.68 -24.53 23.23
CA VAL A 101 25.21 -23.26 23.74
C VAL A 101 24.21 -22.13 23.47
N LYS A 102 23.58 -22.11 22.28
CA LYS A 102 22.52 -21.15 21.93
C LYS A 102 21.35 -21.21 22.93
N MET A 103 20.89 -22.42 23.27
CA MET A 103 19.79 -22.60 24.23
C MET A 103 20.16 -22.18 25.65
N LYS A 104 21.39 -22.47 26.11
CA LYS A 104 21.89 -21.99 27.41
C LYS A 104 21.92 -20.47 27.48
N LEU A 105 22.36 -19.83 26.40
CA LEU A 105 22.41 -18.38 26.30
C LEU A 105 21.01 -17.75 26.37
N ALA A 106 20.05 -18.35 25.66
CA ALA A 106 18.66 -17.92 25.68
C ALA A 106 18.07 -17.99 27.09
N ASP A 107 18.27 -19.09 27.81
CA ASP A 107 17.77 -19.24 29.18
C ASP A 107 18.38 -18.21 30.14
N GLU A 108 19.69 -17.96 30.03
CA GLU A 108 20.36 -16.98 30.87
C GLU A 108 19.88 -15.54 30.63
N ILE A 109 19.64 -15.17 29.36
CA ILE A 109 19.07 -13.87 29.00
C ILE A 109 17.62 -13.76 29.51
N LEU A 110 16.82 -14.82 29.35
CA LEU A 110 15.43 -14.84 29.82
C LEU A 110 15.36 -14.72 31.35
N GLN A 111 16.26 -15.37 32.08
CA GLN A 111 16.35 -15.21 33.54
C GLN A 111 16.66 -13.76 33.93
N ARG A 112 17.62 -13.10 33.26
CA ARG A 112 17.95 -11.69 33.49
C ARG A 112 16.76 -10.76 33.21
N LEU A 113 16.02 -11.03 32.13
CA LEU A 113 14.84 -10.23 31.77
C LEU A 113 13.67 -10.45 32.73
N ARG A 114 13.48 -11.67 33.26
CA ARG A 114 12.42 -11.95 34.25
C ARG A 114 12.62 -11.22 35.57
N VAL A 115 13.87 -10.94 35.96
CA VAL A 115 14.18 -10.17 37.19
C VAL A 115 13.67 -8.72 37.11
N LEU A 116 13.53 -8.15 35.90
CA LEU A 116 12.97 -6.82 35.70
C LEU A 116 11.45 -6.76 35.91
N GLY A 117 10.75 -7.89 35.87
CA GLY A 117 9.29 -7.99 35.99
C GLY A 117 8.53 -7.62 34.70
N ASP A 118 7.24 -8.02 34.65
CA ASP A 118 6.39 -7.91 33.45
C ASP A 118 6.02 -6.47 33.05
N GLY A 119 6.34 -5.48 33.90
CA GLY A 119 6.05 -4.05 33.67
C GLY A 119 7.24 -3.23 33.16
N ALA A 120 8.39 -3.84 32.89
CA ALA A 120 9.61 -3.15 32.50
C ALA A 120 9.50 -2.47 31.13
N ASN A 121 9.96 -1.23 31.02
CA ASN A 121 9.91 -0.47 29.78
C ASN A 121 10.90 -1.05 28.75
N LEU A 122 10.63 -0.89 27.45
CA LEU A 122 11.48 -1.42 26.35
C LEU A 122 12.92 -0.90 26.43
N THR A 123 13.13 0.30 26.97
CA THR A 123 14.44 0.88 27.22
C THR A 123 15.21 0.10 28.29
N GLU A 124 14.55 -0.24 29.40
CA GLU A 124 15.15 -0.96 30.53
C GLU A 124 15.54 -2.39 30.15
N GLN A 125 14.70 -3.05 29.34
CA GLN A 125 15.01 -4.39 28.80
C GLN A 125 16.28 -4.37 27.93
N ARG A 126 16.47 -3.32 27.12
CA ARG A 126 17.68 -3.17 26.29
C ARG A 126 18.92 -2.85 27.09
N GLU A 127 18.82 -1.96 28.07
CA GLU A 127 19.96 -1.62 28.92
C GLU A 127 20.43 -2.86 29.67
N THR A 128 19.50 -3.67 30.18
CA THR A 128 19.80 -4.93 30.85
C THR A 128 20.46 -5.94 29.91
N LEU A 129 19.96 -6.06 28.68
CA LEU A 129 20.55 -6.94 27.68
C LEU A 129 21.96 -6.47 27.27
N GLY A 130 22.16 -5.16 27.14
CA GLY A 130 23.47 -4.56 26.83
C GLY A 130 24.48 -4.76 27.96
N LEU A 131 24.05 -4.60 29.21
CA LEU A 131 24.88 -4.88 30.39
C LEU A 131 25.28 -6.35 30.45
N TRP A 132 24.33 -7.26 30.27
CA TRP A 132 24.61 -8.69 30.23
C TRP A 132 25.61 -9.06 29.11
N HIS A 133 25.45 -8.46 27.93
CA HIS A 133 26.36 -8.70 26.79
C HIS A 133 27.79 -8.24 27.11
N ALA A 134 27.95 -7.07 27.71
CA ALA A 134 29.25 -6.55 28.14
C ALA A 134 29.88 -7.40 29.24
N GLU A 135 29.10 -7.83 30.24
CA GLU A 135 29.55 -8.73 31.31
C GLU A 135 30.02 -10.07 30.75
N LYS A 136 29.27 -10.66 29.81
CA LYS A 136 29.63 -11.93 29.18
C LYS A 136 30.89 -11.85 28.36
N LEU A 137 31.04 -10.81 27.56
CA LEU A 137 32.28 -10.59 26.81
C LEU A 137 33.47 -10.40 27.75
N LYS A 138 33.31 -9.68 28.85
CA LYS A 138 34.37 -9.52 29.86
C LYS A 138 34.75 -10.85 30.50
N ALA A 139 33.76 -11.68 30.87
CA ALA A 139 34.00 -13.00 31.45
C ALA A 139 34.77 -13.93 30.48
N LEU A 140 34.37 -13.95 29.21
CA LEU A 140 35.06 -14.76 28.18
C LEU A 140 36.49 -14.29 27.92
N LYS A 141 36.72 -12.97 27.92
CA LYS A 141 38.06 -12.37 27.80
C LYS A 141 39.00 -12.67 28.96
N GLN A 142 38.48 -12.98 30.15
CA GLN A 142 39.29 -13.40 31.29
C GLN A 142 39.68 -14.89 31.22
N ILE A 143 38.93 -15.71 30.49
CA ILE A 143 39.17 -17.15 30.32
C ILE A 143 40.18 -17.41 29.18
N LEU A 144 40.16 -16.58 28.14
CA LEU A 144 41.00 -16.70 26.94
C LEU A 144 42.54 -16.71 27.22
N PRO A 145 43.11 -15.88 28.11
CA PRO A 145 44.56 -15.86 28.38
C PRO A 145 45.09 -17.12 29.08
N ILE A 146 44.21 -17.91 29.70
CA ILE A 146 44.58 -19.10 30.50
C ILE A 146 44.69 -20.35 29.59
N SER A 147 44.21 -20.28 28.34
CA SER A 147 44.06 -21.43 27.43
C SER A 147 45.23 -21.64 26.47
N GLU A 148 46.23 -20.77 26.40
CA GLU A 148 47.35 -20.96 25.46
C GLU A 148 48.20 -22.20 25.77
N GLU A 149 48.13 -22.75 26.98
CA GLU A 149 48.86 -23.96 27.39
C GLU A 149 48.03 -25.26 27.41
N GLY A 150 46.76 -25.24 26.98
CA GLY A 150 45.95 -26.46 26.95
C GLY A 150 44.69 -26.36 26.11
N SER A 151 44.70 -27.01 24.94
CA SER A 151 43.54 -27.15 24.03
C SER A 151 42.45 -28.04 24.65
N SER A 152 41.61 -27.47 25.52
CA SER A 152 40.35 -28.08 25.93
C SER A 152 39.23 -27.64 24.98
N MET A 153 38.31 -28.56 24.64
CA MET A 153 37.14 -28.25 23.80
C MET A 153 36.32 -27.06 24.35
N ALA A 154 36.29 -26.88 25.67
CA ALA A 154 35.59 -25.77 26.33
C ALA A 154 36.23 -24.40 26.05
N ALA A 155 37.53 -24.35 25.82
CA ALA A 155 38.22 -23.09 25.53
C ALA A 155 38.02 -22.65 24.09
N GLU A 156 37.96 -23.60 23.15
CA GLU A 156 37.63 -23.31 21.75
C GLU A 156 36.16 -22.88 21.63
N GLU A 157 35.24 -23.51 22.37
CA GLU A 157 33.84 -23.05 22.48
C GLU A 157 33.73 -21.63 23.06
N ALA A 158 34.51 -21.30 24.10
CA ALA A 158 34.53 -19.96 24.68
C ALA A 158 35.07 -18.90 23.71
N LYS A 159 36.09 -19.25 22.92
CA LYS A 159 36.66 -18.39 21.86
C LYS A 159 35.67 -18.17 20.71
N MET A 160 34.95 -19.21 20.31
CA MET A 160 33.87 -19.10 19.32
C MET A 160 32.72 -18.24 19.82
N LEU A 161 32.29 -18.43 21.08
CA LEU A 161 31.25 -17.63 21.69
C LEU A 161 31.65 -16.15 21.82
N ALA A 162 32.89 -15.86 22.21
CA ALA A 162 33.41 -14.50 22.27
C ALA A 162 33.36 -13.83 20.88
N SER A 163 33.80 -14.54 19.85
CA SER A 163 33.79 -14.05 18.47
C SER A 163 32.36 -13.77 17.97
N ALA A 164 31.40 -14.66 18.29
CA ALA A 164 29.99 -14.50 17.93
C ALA A 164 29.32 -13.32 18.67
N LEU A 165 29.65 -13.11 19.95
CA LEU A 165 29.15 -11.98 20.73
C LEU A 165 29.76 -10.65 20.27
N GLU A 166 31.01 -10.61 19.80
CA GLU A 166 31.64 -9.37 19.33
C GLU A 166 31.20 -8.95 17.92
N SER A 167 31.10 -9.91 17.00
CA SER A 167 30.89 -9.61 15.56
C SER A 167 29.48 -9.87 15.07
N ASP A 168 28.77 -10.81 15.70
CA ASP A 168 27.53 -11.39 15.18
C ASP A 168 26.36 -11.29 16.18
N TRP A 169 26.44 -10.38 17.16
CA TRP A 169 25.45 -10.24 18.24
C TRP A 169 23.99 -10.20 17.75
N VAL A 170 23.71 -9.41 16.72
CA VAL A 170 22.36 -9.28 16.15
C VAL A 170 21.89 -10.60 15.49
N LYS A 171 22.80 -11.31 14.81
CA LYS A 171 22.51 -12.63 14.22
C LYS A 171 22.28 -13.65 15.33
N LEU A 172 23.09 -13.64 16.39
CA LEU A 172 22.94 -14.51 17.55
C LEU A 172 21.60 -14.31 18.25
N LEU A 173 21.20 -13.07 18.51
CA LEU A 173 19.89 -12.73 19.09
C LEU A 173 18.73 -13.27 18.25
N LYS A 174 18.83 -13.13 16.92
CA LYS A 174 17.83 -13.66 15.98
C LYS A 174 17.79 -15.20 16.02
N ASP A 175 18.95 -15.85 16.03
CA ASP A 175 19.08 -17.30 16.07
C ASP A 175 18.52 -17.91 17.38
N ILE A 176 18.65 -17.20 18.51
CA ILE A 176 18.09 -17.63 19.81
C ILE A 176 16.62 -17.18 20.00
N GLY A 177 16.00 -16.57 18.99
CA GLY A 177 14.59 -16.17 19.02
C GLY A 177 14.29 -14.91 19.85
N LEU A 178 15.31 -14.15 20.26
CA LEU A 178 15.17 -12.89 20.99
C LEU A 178 15.12 -11.73 19.99
N TRP A 179 13.91 -11.39 19.53
CA TRP A 179 13.68 -10.21 18.70
C TRP A 179 13.12 -9.06 19.54
N ILE A 180 13.94 -8.03 19.75
CA ILE A 180 13.50 -6.77 20.38
C ILE A 180 13.29 -5.74 19.25
N PRO A 181 12.07 -5.22 19.03
CA PRO A 181 11.79 -4.25 17.98
C PRO A 181 12.66 -3.00 18.18
N SER A 182 13.31 -2.50 17.14
CA SER A 182 14.06 -1.23 17.16
C SER A 182 13.18 -0.09 17.70
N ILE A 183 13.69 0.78 18.59
CA ILE A 183 13.00 2.04 18.87
C ILE A 183 13.35 2.89 17.66
N VAL A 184 12.51 2.77 16.64
CA VAL A 184 12.51 3.75 15.56
C VAL A 184 11.94 4.99 16.23
N LYS A 185 12.83 5.89 16.67
CA LYS A 185 12.41 7.27 16.89
C LYS A 185 12.04 7.77 15.51
N ASN A 186 10.74 7.70 15.20
CA ASN A 186 10.18 8.39 14.05
C ASN A 186 10.37 9.87 14.36
N TYR A 187 11.49 10.41 13.93
CA TYR A 187 11.58 11.85 13.73
C TYR A 187 10.74 12.08 12.50
N GLU A 188 9.54 12.64 12.67
CA GLU A 188 8.85 13.29 11.57
C GLU A 188 9.78 14.39 11.09
N ILE A 189 10.60 14.08 10.09
CA ILE A 189 11.28 15.10 9.31
C ILE A 189 10.13 15.74 8.54
N ASN A 190 9.68 16.89 9.02
CA ASN A 190 8.71 17.69 8.32
C ASN A 190 9.47 18.31 7.14
N ASP A 191 9.60 17.54 6.05
CA ASP A 191 10.19 17.99 4.77
C ASP A 191 9.38 19.14 4.13
N ARG A 192 8.32 19.58 4.81
CA ARG A 192 7.52 20.74 4.46
C ARG A 192 8.38 22.01 4.58
N PRO A 193 8.64 22.71 3.46
CA PRO A 193 9.29 24.02 3.51
C PRO A 193 8.56 24.95 4.49
N GLU A 194 9.29 25.74 5.27
CA GLU A 194 8.67 26.72 6.19
C GLU A 194 7.75 27.73 5.46
N ASN A 195 7.90 27.88 4.14
CA ASN A 195 7.01 28.70 3.29
C ASN A 195 5.93 27.90 2.53
N ALA A 196 5.89 26.57 2.66
CA ALA A 196 4.90 25.75 1.98
C ALA A 196 3.53 25.98 2.60
N THR A 197 2.87 26.99 2.05
CA THR A 197 1.43 27.19 2.14
C THR A 197 0.72 25.84 1.94
N LYS A 198 -0.39 25.64 2.63
CA LYS A 198 -1.15 24.37 2.76
C LYS A 198 -1.69 23.79 1.43
N TYR A 199 -1.21 24.22 0.27
CA TYR A 199 -1.90 24.16 -1.02
C TYR A 199 -1.28 23.20 -2.05
N GLU A 200 -0.28 22.38 -1.72
CA GLU A 200 0.25 21.41 -2.72
C GLU A 200 -0.67 20.18 -2.94
N GLU A 201 -1.68 19.97 -2.10
CA GLU A 201 -2.67 18.88 -2.26
C GLU A 201 -3.98 19.33 -2.95
N ASP A 202 -4.12 20.63 -3.27
CA ASP A 202 -5.35 21.24 -3.79
C ASP A 202 -5.34 21.44 -5.32
N THR A 203 -4.43 20.81 -6.07
CA THR A 203 -4.37 20.99 -7.52
C THR A 203 -5.52 20.23 -8.19
N VAL A 204 -6.55 20.97 -8.59
CA VAL A 204 -7.71 20.43 -9.31
C VAL A 204 -7.30 19.95 -10.70
N PRO A 205 -7.58 18.70 -11.08
CA PRO A 205 -7.29 18.21 -12.43
C PRO A 205 -8.07 18.99 -13.49
N GLY A 206 -7.37 19.47 -14.53
CA GLY A 206 -7.97 20.11 -15.69
C GLY A 206 -7.53 21.56 -15.92
N PRO A 207 -8.20 22.29 -16.84
CA PRO A 207 -7.96 23.71 -17.07
C PRO A 207 -8.13 24.53 -15.79
N PRO A 208 -7.43 25.67 -15.65
CA PRO A 208 -7.60 26.54 -14.50
C PRO A 208 -9.04 27.01 -14.39
N LEU A 209 -9.56 27.00 -13.16
CA LEU A 209 -10.93 27.43 -12.86
C LEU A 209 -11.05 28.95 -13.04
N PRO A 210 -12.07 29.43 -13.80
CA PRO A 210 -12.38 30.85 -13.87
C PRO A 210 -12.63 31.46 -12.49
N PRO A 211 -12.20 32.72 -12.22
CA PRO A 211 -12.43 33.37 -10.91
C PRO A 211 -13.91 33.48 -10.53
N GLU A 212 -14.80 33.63 -11.52
CA GLU A 212 -16.27 33.65 -11.35
C GLU A 212 -16.83 32.38 -10.70
N CYS A 213 -16.08 31.27 -10.74
CA CYS A 213 -16.49 30.00 -10.16
C CYS A 213 -16.31 29.92 -8.65
N HIS A 214 -15.48 30.81 -8.06
CA HIS A 214 -15.11 30.80 -6.63
C HIS A 214 -14.87 29.40 -6.11
N ALA A 215 -13.96 28.69 -6.78
CA ALA A 215 -13.70 27.30 -6.50
C ALA A 215 -13.02 27.11 -5.15
N GLU A 216 -13.59 26.23 -4.36
CA GLU A 216 -13.11 25.87 -3.04
C GLU A 216 -12.86 24.35 -2.99
N PRO A 217 -11.60 23.90 -2.86
CA PRO A 217 -11.30 22.49 -2.66
C PRO A 217 -11.87 22.03 -1.31
N HIS A 218 -12.04 20.72 -1.16
CA HIS A 218 -12.54 20.09 0.06
C HIS A 218 -13.83 20.74 0.59
N THR A 219 -14.78 21.01 -0.30
CA THR A 219 -15.99 21.76 0.03
C THR A 219 -17.21 21.13 -0.63
N ASP A 220 -18.27 20.93 0.16
CA ASP A 220 -19.61 20.60 -0.34
C ASP A 220 -20.61 21.66 0.14
N TYR A 221 -21.27 22.30 -0.81
CA TYR A 221 -22.37 23.24 -0.56
C TYR A 221 -23.72 22.53 -0.67
N ASP A 222 -24.60 22.83 0.27
CA ASP A 222 -26.00 22.39 0.23
C ASP A 222 -26.85 23.27 -0.69
N GLY A 223 -27.89 22.68 -1.27
CA GLY A 223 -28.82 23.38 -2.15
C GLY A 223 -29.77 22.44 -2.89
N ALA A 224 -30.85 23.00 -3.42
CA ALA A 224 -31.79 22.25 -4.23
C ALA A 224 -31.17 21.92 -5.59
N ALA A 225 -31.05 20.63 -5.93
CA ALA A 225 -30.56 20.21 -7.23
C ALA A 225 -31.45 20.77 -8.36
N VAL A 226 -30.87 21.57 -9.24
CA VAL A 226 -31.47 21.95 -10.53
C VAL A 226 -31.04 20.98 -11.63
N ARG A 227 -29.91 20.29 -11.42
CA ARG A 227 -29.49 19.13 -12.21
C ARG A 227 -28.76 18.13 -11.31
N TRP A 228 -29.17 16.86 -11.38
CA TRP A 228 -28.65 15.78 -10.54
C TRP A 228 -27.31 15.26 -11.07
N GLY A 229 -26.29 15.23 -10.21
CA GLY A 229 -24.95 14.77 -10.58
C GLY A 229 -24.88 13.28 -10.93
N LEU A 230 -25.73 12.44 -10.33
CA LEU A 230 -25.87 11.00 -10.64
C LEU A 230 -26.03 10.70 -12.15
N THR A 231 -26.61 11.65 -12.91
CA THR A 231 -26.81 11.53 -14.36
C THR A 231 -26.11 12.63 -15.15
N HIS A 232 -25.37 13.50 -14.47
CA HIS A 232 -24.71 14.64 -15.08
C HIS A 232 -23.22 14.63 -14.75
N HIS A 233 -22.44 14.16 -15.70
CA HIS A 233 -20.99 14.05 -15.56
C HIS A 233 -20.27 15.10 -16.41
N LYS A 234 -19.14 15.59 -15.90
CA LYS A 234 -18.25 16.55 -16.57
C LYS A 234 -16.80 16.11 -16.41
N SER A 235 -15.98 16.33 -17.42
CA SER A 235 -14.57 15.92 -17.40
C SER A 235 -13.73 16.65 -16.35
N THR A 236 -14.11 17.89 -16.03
CA THR A 236 -13.33 18.76 -15.13
C THR A 236 -14.25 19.60 -14.25
N ALA A 237 -13.70 20.10 -13.13
CA ALA A 237 -14.39 21.06 -12.28
C ALA A 237 -14.77 22.34 -13.03
N ALA A 238 -13.90 22.80 -13.94
CA ALA A 238 -14.15 23.99 -14.77
C ALA A 238 -15.36 23.79 -15.70
N ASP A 239 -15.50 22.60 -16.31
CA ASP A 239 -16.66 22.25 -17.12
C ASP A 239 -17.95 22.17 -16.29
N CYS A 240 -17.85 21.75 -15.03
CA CYS A 240 -18.98 21.72 -14.11
C CYS A 240 -19.44 23.13 -13.71
N CYS A 241 -18.50 24.01 -13.37
CA CYS A 241 -18.80 25.42 -13.13
C CYS A 241 -19.43 26.07 -14.37
N ARG A 242 -18.84 25.88 -15.56
CA ARG A 242 -19.39 26.42 -16.81
C ARG A 242 -20.82 25.94 -17.04
N ALA A 243 -21.10 24.67 -16.79
CA ALA A 243 -22.46 24.13 -16.90
C ALA A 243 -23.45 24.77 -15.91
N CYS A 244 -23.01 25.18 -14.72
CA CYS A 244 -23.84 25.96 -13.80
C CYS A 244 -24.17 27.35 -14.37
N ILE A 245 -23.16 28.04 -14.90
CA ILE A 245 -23.32 29.36 -15.53
C ILE A 245 -24.27 29.28 -16.72
N ASP A 246 -24.06 28.31 -17.61
CA ASP A 246 -24.91 28.09 -18.78
C ASP A 246 -26.36 27.81 -18.36
N GLN A 247 -26.56 26.92 -17.37
CA GLN A 247 -27.90 26.64 -16.86
C GLN A 247 -28.56 27.89 -16.25
N ALA A 248 -27.80 28.72 -15.53
CA ALA A 248 -28.32 29.95 -14.92
C ALA A 248 -28.73 31.00 -15.97
N ASN A 249 -28.00 31.07 -17.08
CA ASN A 249 -28.28 31.94 -18.21
C ASN A 249 -29.50 31.47 -19.00
N ASP A 250 -29.61 30.16 -19.25
CA ASP A 250 -30.69 29.56 -20.05
C ASP A 250 -31.99 29.36 -19.26
N ALA A 251 -31.96 29.50 -17.93
CA ALA A 251 -33.11 29.32 -17.06
C ALA A 251 -34.24 30.30 -17.41
N LYS A 252 -35.41 29.73 -17.72
CA LYS A 252 -36.62 30.48 -18.08
C LYS A 252 -37.24 31.18 -16.85
N LEU A 253 -38.13 32.14 -17.10
CA LEU A 253 -38.87 32.83 -16.05
C LEU A 253 -39.61 31.83 -15.14
N GLY A 254 -39.34 31.89 -13.84
CA GLY A 254 -39.91 30.97 -12.84
C GLY A 254 -39.08 29.70 -12.57
N GLN A 255 -38.05 29.41 -13.35
CA GLN A 255 -37.12 28.31 -13.05
C GLN A 255 -36.05 28.74 -12.04
N LYS A 256 -35.57 27.78 -11.25
CA LYS A 256 -34.43 27.97 -10.37
C LYS A 256 -33.15 28.06 -11.21
N LYS A 257 -32.43 29.16 -11.05
CA LYS A 257 -31.10 29.37 -11.64
C LYS A 257 -30.04 28.71 -10.77
N CYS A 258 -29.14 27.96 -11.38
CA CYS A 258 -27.97 27.43 -10.70
C CYS A 258 -27.18 28.61 -10.11
N ASN A 259 -26.72 28.44 -8.88
CA ASN A 259 -25.72 29.34 -8.30
C ASN A 259 -24.63 28.61 -7.52
N ILE A 260 -24.73 27.28 -7.43
CA ILE A 260 -23.81 26.42 -6.70
C ILE A 260 -23.49 25.24 -7.62
N TRP A 261 -22.20 24.93 -7.77
CA TRP A 261 -21.74 23.73 -8.47
C TRP A 261 -20.91 22.89 -7.50
N VAL A 262 -21.06 21.56 -7.56
CA VAL A 262 -20.29 20.60 -6.76
C VAL A 262 -19.81 19.49 -7.70
N TYR A 263 -18.51 19.22 -7.69
CA TYR A 263 -17.85 18.31 -8.61
C TYR A 263 -17.07 17.23 -7.87
N CYS A 264 -17.11 15.99 -8.35
CA CYS A 264 -16.31 14.89 -7.83
C CYS A 264 -15.03 14.67 -8.67
N PRO A 265 -13.84 15.09 -8.17
CA PRO A 265 -12.57 14.91 -8.87
C PRO A 265 -11.92 13.53 -8.63
N SER A 266 -12.43 12.75 -7.67
CA SER A 266 -11.84 11.47 -7.25
C SER A 266 -12.27 10.33 -8.18
N GLU A 267 -11.30 9.61 -8.75
CA GLU A 267 -11.54 8.40 -9.55
C GLU A 267 -12.25 7.28 -8.75
N PHE A 268 -12.08 7.29 -7.43
CA PHE A 268 -12.71 6.33 -6.51
C PHE A 268 -14.12 6.77 -6.06
N GLY A 269 -14.63 7.88 -6.60
CA GLY A 269 -15.89 8.46 -6.16
C GLY A 269 -15.74 9.38 -4.95
N CYS A 270 -16.85 10.00 -4.57
CA CYS A 270 -16.91 11.00 -3.51
C CYS A 270 -17.91 10.61 -2.43
N TYR A 271 -17.54 10.78 -1.17
CA TYR A 271 -18.41 10.47 -0.05
C TYR A 271 -19.47 11.56 0.17
N SER A 272 -20.72 11.14 0.35
CA SER A 272 -21.84 11.96 0.82
C SER A 272 -22.65 11.11 1.82
N PRO A 273 -23.23 11.69 2.88
CA PRO A 273 -24.05 10.96 3.84
C PRO A 273 -25.48 10.73 3.33
N ASP A 274 -25.60 10.11 2.16
CA ASP A 274 -26.88 9.73 1.57
C ASP A 274 -26.86 8.27 1.10
N ILE A 275 -27.94 7.86 0.43
CA ILE A 275 -28.14 6.48 -0.01
C ILE A 275 -27.43 6.13 -1.32
N TYR A 276 -26.77 7.10 -1.96
CA TYR A 276 -26.18 6.94 -3.28
C TYR A 276 -24.67 6.72 -3.22
N GLU A 277 -24.16 5.98 -4.20
CA GLU A 277 -22.73 5.87 -4.45
C GLU A 277 -22.34 6.90 -5.50
N HIS A 278 -21.65 7.97 -5.09
CA HIS A 278 -21.22 9.01 -6.02
C HIS A 278 -19.95 8.64 -6.74
N ARG A 279 -19.98 8.78 -8.07
CA ARG A 279 -18.90 8.36 -8.96
C ARG A 279 -18.02 9.54 -9.39
N TYR A 280 -16.86 9.19 -9.92
CA TYR A 280 -15.95 10.14 -10.55
C TYR A 280 -16.68 10.97 -11.60
N GLN A 281 -16.33 12.25 -11.71
CA GLN A 281 -16.86 13.21 -12.69
C GLN A 281 -18.31 13.66 -12.47
N GLU A 282 -18.98 13.24 -11.39
CA GLU A 282 -20.30 13.77 -11.06
C GLU A 282 -20.27 15.29 -10.90
N CYS A 283 -21.22 15.95 -11.56
CA CYS A 283 -21.41 17.39 -11.54
C CYS A 283 -22.82 17.75 -11.08
N TRP A 284 -22.91 18.25 -9.87
CA TRP A 284 -24.15 18.66 -9.24
C TRP A 284 -24.38 20.15 -9.44
N LEU A 285 -25.48 20.50 -10.09
CA LEU A 285 -25.91 21.89 -10.24
C LEU A 285 -27.02 22.15 -9.23
N LYS A 286 -26.77 23.07 -8.31
CA LYS A 286 -27.65 23.35 -7.17
C LYS A 286 -28.06 24.83 -7.16
N GLN A 287 -29.18 25.09 -6.49
CA GLN A 287 -29.70 26.42 -6.24
C GLN A 287 -30.02 26.60 -4.76
N ALA A 288 -29.55 27.71 -4.18
CA ALA A 288 -29.97 28.17 -2.87
C ALA A 288 -30.04 29.70 -2.81
N LYS A 289 -31.03 30.27 -2.12
CA LYS A 289 -31.11 31.73 -1.89
C LYS A 289 -29.92 32.24 -1.08
N LYS A 290 -29.44 31.43 -0.14
CA LYS A 290 -28.25 31.66 0.67
C LYS A 290 -27.47 30.34 0.68
N PRO A 291 -26.41 30.20 -0.13
CA PRO A 291 -25.57 29.00 -0.13
C PRO A 291 -25.12 28.66 1.29
N ARG A 292 -25.37 27.42 1.71
CA ARG A 292 -24.99 26.93 3.04
C ARG A 292 -23.91 25.89 2.85
N LEU A 293 -22.83 26.07 3.59
CA LEU A 293 -21.76 25.09 3.64
C LEU A 293 -22.28 23.83 4.36
N ASN A 294 -22.17 22.68 3.72
CA ASN A 294 -22.51 21.38 4.31
C ASN A 294 -21.27 20.82 5.03
N PHE A 295 -20.19 20.61 4.26
CA PHE A 295 -18.91 20.14 4.77
C PHE A 295 -17.75 20.96 4.19
N LYS A 296 -16.70 21.17 5.00
CA LYS A 296 -15.48 21.88 4.61
C LYS A 296 -14.26 21.24 5.23
N ASP A 297 -13.17 21.22 4.47
CA ASP A 297 -11.85 20.73 4.83
C ASP A 297 -11.87 19.25 5.27
N LYS A 298 -12.20 19.00 6.54
CA LYS A 298 -12.14 17.67 7.17
C LYS A 298 -13.43 17.35 7.90
N TYR A 299 -13.83 16.09 7.87
CA TYR A 299 -14.89 15.59 8.73
C TYR A 299 -14.38 15.50 10.17
N SER A 300 -15.19 15.92 11.15
CA SER A 300 -14.81 15.81 12.56
C SER A 300 -14.67 14.34 12.97
N GLU A 301 -13.84 14.07 13.98
CA GLU A 301 -13.69 12.70 14.52
C GLU A 301 -15.03 12.14 14.98
N THR A 302 -15.81 12.92 15.72
CA THR A 302 -17.17 12.57 16.16
C THR A 302 -18.12 12.23 15.00
N TYR A 303 -17.98 12.90 13.86
CA TYR A 303 -18.78 12.61 12.68
C TYR A 303 -18.34 11.29 12.04
N ARG A 304 -17.03 11.04 11.96
CA ARG A 304 -16.46 9.80 11.41
C ARG A 304 -16.70 8.58 12.32
N ASP A 305 -16.81 8.77 13.64
CA ASP A 305 -17.20 7.71 14.58
C ASP A 305 -18.63 7.22 14.31
N SER A 306 -19.53 8.15 13.95
CA SER A 306 -20.92 7.83 13.56
C SER A 306 -21.06 7.45 12.09
N HIS A 307 -20.09 7.82 11.23
CA HIS A 307 -20.06 7.52 9.81
C HIS A 307 -18.69 6.92 9.43
N PRO A 308 -18.46 5.62 9.71
CA PRO A 308 -17.14 5.00 9.55
C PRO A 308 -16.59 5.01 8.11
N THR A 309 -17.47 5.15 7.12
CA THR A 309 -17.12 5.25 5.69
C THR A 309 -16.69 6.66 5.27
N ALA A 310 -16.86 7.67 6.12
CA ALA A 310 -16.47 9.04 5.82
C ALA A 310 -14.93 9.17 5.78
N PRO A 311 -14.36 9.71 4.69
CA PRO A 311 -12.93 9.94 4.59
C PRO A 311 -12.46 11.03 5.58
N VAL A 312 -11.16 11.25 5.66
CA VAL A 312 -10.60 12.30 6.54
C VAL A 312 -10.94 13.70 6.01
N ALA A 313 -10.77 13.91 4.70
CA ALA A 313 -11.04 15.18 4.04
C ALA A 313 -12.30 15.09 3.19
N VAL A 314 -12.99 16.23 3.01
CA VAL A 314 -14.14 16.33 2.10
C VAL A 314 -13.66 16.10 0.67
N PRO A 315 -14.18 15.11 -0.07
CA PRO A 315 -13.62 14.75 -1.38
C PRO A 315 -14.15 15.62 -2.53
N TRP A 316 -15.10 16.50 -2.25
CA TRP A 316 -15.73 17.38 -3.24
C TRP A 316 -14.95 18.66 -3.45
N ILE A 317 -15.01 19.19 -4.68
CA ILE A 317 -14.71 20.59 -4.97
C ILE A 317 -16.00 21.28 -5.37
N SER A 318 -16.23 22.47 -4.83
CA SER A 318 -17.44 23.23 -5.15
C SER A 318 -17.18 24.72 -5.17
N GLY A 319 -18.16 25.47 -5.64
CA GLY A 319 -18.10 26.91 -5.63
C GLY A 319 -19.48 27.53 -5.81
N VAL A 320 -19.54 28.81 -5.45
CA VAL A 320 -20.72 29.65 -5.65
C VAL A 320 -20.41 30.62 -6.78
N ILE A 321 -21.16 30.57 -7.86
CA ILE A 321 -20.93 31.52 -8.97
C ILE A 321 -21.36 32.92 -8.54
N SER A 322 -20.55 33.92 -8.88
CA SER A 322 -20.98 35.33 -8.74
C SER A 322 -22.00 35.66 -9.80
N SER A 323 -23.21 36.01 -9.36
CA SER A 323 -24.31 36.52 -10.19
C SER A 323 -24.11 37.97 -10.60
#